data_AF-A0A1Y4G2Y2-F1
#
_entry.id   AF-A0A1Y4G2Y2-F1
#
_cell.length_a   1.000
_cell.length_b   1.000
_cell.length_c   1.000
_cell.angle_alpha   90.00
_cell.angle_beta   90.00
_cell.angle_gamma   90.00
#
_symmetry.space_group_name_H-M   'P 1'
#
loop_
_entity.id
_entity.type
_entity.pdbx_description
1 polymer ?
#
loop_
_entity_poly.entity_id
_entity_poly.type
_entity_poly.pdbx_seq_one_letter_code
_entity_poly.pdbx_strand_id
1 'polypeptide(L)'
;MEYWRSVRIGSRSFRFVQDARPLLDAPPKKGSLAEPGPWWLKRPLHVLVSNDAARRSSREAVSHVQGGPLPPGSVLDSCNGFCVCSPELTFVQMATVFSLARLIELGFELCGTYDAADGDVRECMPLTSVDKLASYVASLGRVHGKRKAARALRYVANGSASPRETTLTMLLCLPYALGGYGIEMPLLNRRIDLTRRARRISGRNYLVCDLFWPDAMLDVEYDGGKHADPGQMSKDSMRRDALLSMGIAVVTVTKWQLDDGGGLNGIAHVVAHRLGKQLRYKDPEFTRVNLDLRSELLGRR
;
A
#
# COMPACT_ATOMS: atom_id res chain seq x y z
N MET A 1 2.24 7.91 10.76
CA MET A 1 1.21 7.45 9.81
C MET A 1 -0.07 8.27 9.84
N GLU A 2 -0.65 8.57 11.01
CA GLU A 2 -1.90 9.33 11.10
C GLU A 2 -1.88 10.67 10.36
N TYR A 3 -0.77 11.42 10.45
CA TYR A 3 -0.56 12.60 9.60
C TYR A 3 -0.65 12.25 8.12
N TRP A 4 0.04 11.22 7.62
CA TRP A 4 0.04 10.87 6.19
C TRP A 4 -1.32 10.39 5.67
N ARG A 5 -2.17 9.81 6.53
CA ARG A 5 -3.56 9.43 6.18
C ARG A 5 -4.49 10.65 6.21
N SER A 6 -4.41 11.41 7.30
CA SER A 6 -4.64 12.86 7.38
C SER A 6 -4.84 13.69 6.13
N VAL A 7 -3.81 13.51 5.31
CA VAL A 7 -3.28 14.53 4.43
C VAL A 7 -3.32 14.09 2.98
N ARG A 8 -3.83 12.90 2.70
CA ARG A 8 -4.13 12.51 1.31
C ARG A 8 -5.28 13.32 0.70
N ILE A 9 -5.95 14.12 1.51
CA ILE A 9 -6.95 15.11 1.11
C ILE A 9 -6.25 16.45 0.80
N GLY A 10 -6.30 16.87 -0.48
CA GLY A 10 -5.86 18.20 -0.95
C GLY A 10 -4.47 18.27 -1.60
N SER A 11 -4.19 19.39 -2.29
CA SER A 11 -2.85 19.70 -2.83
C SER A 11 -1.91 20.05 -1.69
N ARG A 12 -0.70 19.49 -1.69
CA ARG A 12 0.30 19.73 -0.63
C ARG A 12 1.61 20.17 -1.22
N SER A 13 2.00 21.37 -0.83
CA SER A 13 3.37 21.84 -0.99
C SER A 13 4.12 21.52 0.30
N PHE A 14 5.14 20.69 0.17
CA PHE A 14 6.12 20.44 1.22
C PHE A 14 7.43 21.10 0.82
N ARG A 15 8.18 21.61 1.80
CA ARG A 15 9.56 22.05 1.58
C ARG A 15 10.53 21.04 2.16
N PHE A 16 11.54 20.68 1.38
CA PHE A 16 12.59 19.79 1.85
C PHE A 16 13.42 20.51 2.91
N VAL A 17 13.56 19.86 4.07
CA VAL A 17 14.50 20.30 5.08
C VAL A 17 15.87 19.69 4.74
N GLN A 18 16.85 20.55 4.46
CA GLN A 18 18.22 20.14 4.13
C GLN A 18 18.94 19.54 5.33
N ASP A 19 18.88 20.22 6.48
CA ASP A 19 19.42 19.73 7.74
C ASP A 19 18.30 19.60 8.78
N ALA A 20 17.92 18.36 9.07
CA ALA A 20 16.92 18.04 10.07
C ALA A 20 17.47 18.09 11.51
N ARG A 21 18.79 18.13 11.71
CA ARG A 21 19.39 17.92 13.03
C ARG A 21 18.95 18.96 14.07
N PRO A 22 18.92 20.28 13.77
CA PRO A 22 18.48 21.29 14.73
C PRO A 22 17.02 21.12 15.16
N LEU A 23 16.18 20.50 14.32
CA LEU A 23 14.77 20.25 14.63
C LEU A 23 14.58 19.15 15.69
N LEU A 24 15.63 18.40 16.02
CA LEU A 24 15.59 17.26 16.93
C LEU A 24 16.17 17.57 18.32
N ASP A 25 16.61 18.81 18.57
CA ASP A 25 17.31 19.17 19.81
C ASP A 25 16.43 19.12 21.05
N ALA A 26 15.15 19.48 20.90
CA ALA A 26 14.16 19.38 21.97
C ALA A 26 12.76 19.07 21.41
N PRO A 27 11.96 18.26 22.12
CA PRO A 27 10.56 18.08 21.75
C PRO A 27 9.78 19.39 21.95
N PRO A 28 8.67 19.60 21.22
CA PRO A 28 7.83 20.78 21.38
C PRO A 28 7.33 20.90 22.84
N LYS A 29 7.34 22.13 23.36
CA LYS A 29 6.80 22.44 24.69
C LYS A 29 5.27 22.53 24.61
N LYS A 30 4.59 22.27 25.74
CA LYS A 30 3.14 22.49 25.83
C LYS A 30 2.83 23.95 25.49
N GLY A 31 1.93 24.17 24.52
CA GLY A 31 1.56 25.52 24.05
C GLY A 31 2.54 26.17 23.07
N SER A 32 3.61 25.49 22.64
CA SER A 32 4.58 26.02 21.67
C SER A 32 4.38 25.52 20.24
N LEU A 33 3.31 24.77 19.97
CA LEU A 33 2.95 24.40 18.61
C LEU A 33 2.37 25.64 17.92
N ALA A 34 2.89 25.98 16.75
CA ALA A 34 2.39 27.10 15.96
C ALA A 34 0.90 26.92 15.60
N GLU A 35 0.21 28.04 15.33
CA GLU A 35 -1.09 28.04 14.70
C GLU A 35 -0.95 28.45 13.21
N PRO A 36 -1.40 27.64 12.24
CA PRO A 36 -2.03 26.34 12.43
C PRO A 36 -1.04 25.25 12.88
N GLY A 37 -1.44 24.30 13.74
CA GLY A 37 -0.61 23.21 14.26
C GLY A 37 -1.32 21.85 14.11
N PRO A 38 -0.73 20.73 14.55
CA PRO A 38 -1.30 19.39 14.32
C PRO A 38 -2.43 19.04 15.32
N TRP A 39 -3.42 19.91 15.50
CA TRP A 39 -4.49 19.72 16.51
C TRP A 39 -5.46 18.58 16.20
N TRP A 40 -5.63 18.22 14.93
CA TRP A 40 -6.53 17.14 14.52
C TRP A 40 -5.93 15.74 14.73
N LEU A 41 -4.62 15.65 15.02
CA LEU A 41 -3.96 14.38 15.29
C LEU A 41 -4.19 13.92 16.72
N LYS A 42 -4.39 12.62 16.91
CA LYS A 42 -4.55 12.00 18.21
C LYS A 42 -3.31 12.19 19.08
N ARG A 43 -3.55 12.38 20.38
CA ARG A 43 -2.50 12.46 21.41
C ARG A 43 -2.21 11.08 22.03
N PRO A 44 -0.97 10.82 22.46
CA PRO A 44 0.21 11.70 22.37
C PRO A 44 0.80 11.77 20.94
N LEU A 45 1.36 12.92 20.57
CA LEU A 45 2.14 13.07 19.34
C LEU A 45 3.47 12.31 19.46
N HIS A 46 3.85 11.61 18.40
CA HIS A 46 5.14 10.93 18.32
C HIS A 46 6.16 11.86 17.66
N VAL A 47 7.17 12.29 18.40
CA VAL A 47 8.19 13.25 17.95
C VAL A 47 9.58 12.63 17.97
N LEU A 48 10.47 13.11 17.10
CA LEU A 48 11.87 12.69 17.08
C LEU A 48 12.73 13.59 17.94
N VAL A 49 13.72 13.01 18.63
CA VAL A 49 14.74 13.74 19.38
C VAL A 49 16.13 13.18 19.08
N SER A 50 17.17 14.00 19.23
CA SER A 50 18.52 13.69 18.78
C SER A 50 19.26 12.69 19.67
N ASN A 51 18.86 12.54 20.93
CA ASN A 51 19.49 11.66 21.93
C ASN A 51 18.56 11.37 23.12
N ASP A 52 18.98 10.45 23.99
CA ASP A 52 18.19 10.03 25.16
C ASP A 52 17.97 11.14 26.20
N ALA A 53 18.92 12.06 26.39
CA ALA A 53 18.81 13.15 27.35
C ALA A 53 17.76 14.19 26.94
N ALA A 54 17.53 14.35 25.64
CA ALA A 54 16.49 15.21 25.08
C ALA A 54 15.07 14.58 25.18
N ARG A 55 14.95 13.30 25.58
CA ARG A 55 13.64 12.66 25.70
C ARG A 55 12.77 13.38 26.72
N ARG A 56 11.52 13.59 26.33
CA ARG A 56 10.43 13.94 27.22
C ARG A 56 9.24 13.03 26.91
N SER A 57 8.54 12.62 27.96
CA SER A 57 7.25 11.95 27.84
C SER A 57 6.21 12.77 28.59
N SER A 58 5.07 12.99 27.95
CA SER A 58 3.92 13.65 28.53
C SER A 58 2.64 13.06 27.90
N ARG A 59 1.48 13.47 28.41
CA ARG A 59 0.19 13.15 27.76
C ARG A 59 0.07 13.75 26.35
N GLU A 60 0.85 14.79 26.05
CA GLU A 60 0.82 15.48 24.75
C GLU A 60 1.78 14.90 23.72
N ALA A 61 2.94 14.39 24.16
CA ALA A 61 3.99 13.94 23.26
C ALA A 61 4.86 12.84 23.86
N VAL A 62 5.27 11.90 23.00
CA VAL A 62 6.24 10.83 23.28
C VAL A 62 7.43 11.00 22.34
N SER A 63 8.63 11.04 22.90
CA SER A 63 9.88 11.19 22.17
C SER A 63 10.47 9.85 21.71
N HIS A 64 10.93 9.80 20.46
CA HIS A 64 11.65 8.66 19.87
C HIS A 64 13.04 9.13 19.44
N VAL A 65 14.08 8.38 19.82
CA VAL A 65 15.46 8.81 19.54
C VAL A 65 15.86 8.48 18.10
N GLN A 66 16.32 9.51 17.40
CA GLN A 66 16.99 9.43 16.11
C GLN A 66 18.43 9.94 16.26
N GLY A 67 19.30 9.07 16.78
CA GLY A 67 20.70 9.41 17.06
C GLY A 67 21.58 9.54 15.82
N GLY A 68 21.33 8.70 14.80
CA GLY A 68 22.11 8.68 13.57
C GLY A 68 21.72 9.77 12.57
N PRO A 69 22.59 10.06 11.58
CA PRO A 69 22.29 11.02 10.54
C PRO A 69 21.07 10.56 9.72
N LEU A 70 20.28 11.53 9.29
CA LEU A 70 19.14 11.34 8.40
C LEU A 70 19.53 11.83 7.00
N PRO A 71 19.28 11.04 5.93
CA PRO A 71 19.45 11.53 4.57
C PRO A 71 18.62 12.79 4.30
N PRO A 72 19.04 13.70 3.41
CA PRO A 72 18.22 14.81 2.97
C PRO A 72 16.82 14.37 2.54
N GLY A 73 15.80 15.15 2.90
CA GLY A 73 14.41 14.81 2.62
C GLY A 73 13.77 13.77 3.55
N SER A 74 14.47 13.35 4.61
CA SER A 74 13.87 12.56 5.70
C SER A 74 12.82 13.33 6.50
N VAL A 75 12.94 14.66 6.53
CA VAL A 75 12.03 15.58 7.21
C VAL A 75 11.54 16.61 6.21
N LEU A 76 10.24 16.87 6.26
CA LEU A 76 9.54 17.79 5.39
C LEU A 76 8.92 18.88 6.25
N ASP A 77 9.10 20.14 5.86
CA ASP A 77 8.33 21.24 6.41
C ASP A 77 6.92 21.19 5.80
N SER A 78 5.92 21.08 6.68
CA SER A 78 4.52 21.03 6.28
C SER A 78 3.97 22.37 5.81
N CYS A 79 4.75 23.45 5.92
CA CYS A 79 4.35 24.85 5.73
C CYS A 79 3.20 25.28 6.68
N ASN A 80 2.91 24.49 7.70
CA ASN A 80 1.90 24.74 8.73
C ASN A 80 2.57 24.79 10.11
N GLY A 81 3.74 25.42 10.23
CA GLY A 81 4.40 25.65 11.52
C GLY A 81 4.92 24.42 12.26
N PHE A 82 4.97 23.24 11.61
CA PHE A 82 5.66 22.05 12.09
C PHE A 82 6.25 21.22 10.95
N CYS A 83 7.27 20.42 11.28
CA CYS A 83 7.87 19.47 10.36
C CYS A 83 7.34 18.04 10.60
N VAL A 84 7.39 17.22 9.57
CA VAL A 84 6.96 15.82 9.59
C VAL A 84 8.03 14.91 9.00
N CYS A 85 8.08 13.67 9.45
CA CYS A 85 8.90 12.64 8.80
C CYS A 85 8.33 12.35 7.40
N SER A 86 9.17 12.25 6.38
CA SER A 86 8.73 11.90 5.03
C SER A 86 8.03 10.53 4.99
N PRO A 87 7.24 10.22 3.94
CA PRO A 87 6.65 8.90 3.78
C PRO A 87 7.72 7.78 3.84
N GLU A 88 8.90 8.03 3.28
CA GLU A 88 10.01 7.09 3.25
C GLU A 88 10.60 6.83 4.64
N LEU A 89 10.86 7.88 5.43
CA LEU A 89 11.30 7.71 6.82
C LEU A 89 10.21 7.03 7.66
N THR A 90 8.95 7.44 7.46
CA THR A 90 7.82 6.86 8.18
C THR A 90 7.71 5.36 7.92
N PHE A 91 7.89 4.90 6.69
CA PHE A 91 7.88 3.47 6.35
C PHE A 91 8.93 2.67 7.14
N VAL A 92 10.16 3.20 7.24
CA VAL A 92 11.25 2.56 8.01
C VAL A 92 10.94 2.55 9.50
N GLN A 93 10.38 3.63 10.04
CA GLN A 93 9.94 3.70 11.45
C GLN A 93 8.81 2.70 11.72
N MET A 94 7.85 2.56 10.82
CA MET A 94 6.76 1.58 10.98
C MET A 94 7.25 0.14 10.92
N ALA A 95 8.40 -0.12 10.30
CA ALA A 95 9.03 -1.43 10.34
C ALA A 95 9.46 -1.88 11.76
N THR A 96 9.55 -0.96 12.73
CA THR A 96 9.86 -1.29 14.13
C THR A 96 8.60 -1.66 14.93
N VAL A 97 7.42 -1.31 14.42
CA VAL A 97 6.13 -1.49 15.11
C VAL A 97 5.31 -2.59 14.44
N PHE A 98 5.32 -2.65 13.11
CA PHE A 98 4.50 -3.57 12.34
C PHE A 98 5.17 -4.93 12.14
N SER A 99 4.33 -5.96 12.06
CA SER A 99 4.64 -7.25 11.43
C SER A 99 5.07 -7.05 9.98
N LEU A 100 5.67 -8.07 9.37
CA LEU A 100 6.10 -7.96 7.97
C LEU A 100 4.93 -7.78 7.01
N ALA A 101 3.82 -8.51 7.20
CA ALA A 101 2.65 -8.41 6.31
C ALA A 101 1.99 -7.02 6.41
N ARG A 102 1.71 -6.51 7.61
CA ARG A 102 1.26 -5.10 7.78
C ARG A 102 2.24 -4.06 7.22
N LEU A 103 3.55 -4.32 7.26
CA LEU A 103 4.53 -3.42 6.65
C LEU A 103 4.46 -3.46 5.11
N ILE A 104 4.25 -4.62 4.51
CA ILE A 104 4.05 -4.75 3.05
C ILE A 104 2.76 -4.03 2.64
N GLU A 105 1.66 -4.26 3.36
CA GLU A 105 0.38 -3.58 3.15
C GLU A 105 0.52 -2.06 3.26
N LEU A 106 1.25 -1.56 4.27
CA LEU A 106 1.57 -0.13 4.37
C LEU A 106 2.35 0.37 3.14
N GLY A 107 3.28 -0.43 2.61
CA GLY A 107 4.01 -0.09 1.39
C GLY A 107 3.07 0.08 0.19
N PHE A 108 2.11 -0.84 0.03
CA PHE A 108 1.06 -0.73 -1.00
C PHE A 108 0.22 0.53 -0.81
N GLU A 109 -0.20 0.84 0.43
CA GLU A 109 -0.96 2.06 0.72
C GLU A 109 -0.16 3.31 0.34
N LEU A 110 1.11 3.40 0.75
CA LEU A 110 2.01 4.52 0.46
C LEU A 110 2.26 4.74 -1.03
N CYS A 111 2.37 3.65 -1.81
CA CYS A 111 2.62 3.66 -3.25
C CYS A 111 1.35 3.54 -4.12
N GLY A 112 0.20 3.37 -3.48
CA GLY A 112 -1.10 3.18 -4.12
C GLY A 112 -1.87 4.50 -4.28
N THR A 113 -2.91 4.43 -5.09
CA THR A 113 -3.77 5.55 -5.46
C THR A 113 -5.04 5.62 -4.61
N TYR A 114 -5.00 5.10 -3.38
CA TYR A 114 -6.15 5.08 -2.48
C TYR A 114 -5.83 5.58 -1.08
N ASP A 115 -6.88 6.04 -0.41
CA ASP A 115 -6.92 6.33 1.01
C ASP A 115 -8.12 5.62 1.65
N ALA A 116 -7.96 5.18 2.89
CA ALA A 116 -9.01 4.54 3.69
C ALA A 116 -9.11 5.14 5.11
N ALA A 117 -8.56 6.35 5.32
CA ALA A 117 -8.44 7.00 6.63
C ALA A 117 -9.78 7.12 7.39
N ASP A 118 -10.87 7.42 6.68
CA ASP A 118 -12.19 7.71 7.27
C ASP A 118 -13.17 6.52 7.17
N GLY A 119 -12.69 5.32 6.83
CA GLY A 119 -13.53 4.14 6.61
C GLY A 119 -14.10 4.02 5.19
N ASP A 120 -14.09 5.10 4.41
CA ASP A 120 -14.39 5.08 2.98
C ASP A 120 -13.11 5.05 2.14
N VAL A 121 -13.11 4.19 1.10
CA VAL A 121 -12.02 4.14 0.13
C VAL A 121 -12.20 5.26 -0.88
N ARG A 122 -11.20 6.13 -1.01
CA ARG A 122 -11.17 7.27 -1.94
C ARG A 122 -9.95 7.21 -2.82
N GLU A 123 -10.08 7.66 -4.07
CA GLU A 123 -8.94 7.84 -4.97
C GLU A 123 -8.07 9.01 -4.51
N CYS A 124 -6.75 8.86 -4.55
CA CYS A 124 -5.79 9.91 -4.25
C CYS A 124 -4.47 9.70 -4.99
N MET A 125 -3.61 10.71 -4.99
CA MET A 125 -2.24 10.56 -5.50
C MET A 125 -1.39 9.74 -4.52
N PRO A 126 -0.48 8.88 -5.01
CA PRO A 126 0.42 8.13 -4.14
C PRO A 126 1.37 9.08 -3.39
N LEU A 127 1.63 8.79 -2.12
CA LEU A 127 2.53 9.61 -1.30
C LEU A 127 3.99 9.44 -1.69
N THR A 128 4.33 8.26 -2.21
CA THR A 128 5.68 7.91 -2.67
C THR A 128 5.60 6.82 -3.73
N SER A 129 6.73 6.22 -4.08
CA SER A 129 6.83 5.09 -5.02
C SER A 129 7.78 4.04 -4.46
N VAL A 130 7.67 2.82 -4.96
CA VAL A 130 8.58 1.72 -4.61
C VAL A 130 10.05 2.14 -4.83
N ASP A 131 10.35 2.84 -5.92
CA ASP A 131 11.71 3.31 -6.23
C ASP A 131 12.22 4.33 -5.21
N LYS A 132 11.37 5.27 -4.78
CA LYS A 132 11.71 6.24 -3.73
C LYS A 132 11.93 5.57 -2.38
N LEU A 133 11.05 4.63 -2.00
CA LEU A 133 11.23 3.85 -0.77
C LEU A 133 12.52 3.03 -0.81
N ALA A 134 12.80 2.35 -1.92
CA ALA A 134 14.00 1.54 -2.10
C ALA A 134 15.27 2.40 -2.06
N SER A 135 15.28 3.52 -2.77
CA SER A 135 16.40 4.47 -2.79
C SER A 135 16.67 5.04 -1.40
N TYR A 136 15.61 5.43 -0.68
CA TYR A 136 15.74 5.92 0.69
C TYR A 136 16.28 4.85 1.63
N VAL A 137 15.72 3.63 1.61
CA VAL A 137 16.20 2.51 2.43
C VAL A 137 17.66 2.17 2.14
N ALA A 138 18.08 2.23 0.87
CA ALA A 138 19.47 2.02 0.46
C ALA A 138 20.41 3.10 1.03
N SER A 139 19.98 4.37 1.01
CA SER A 139 20.76 5.51 1.49
C SER A 139 20.99 5.56 3.01
N LEU A 140 20.15 4.86 3.79
CA LEU A 140 20.26 4.85 5.24
C LEU A 140 21.52 4.13 5.74
N GLY A 141 22.08 4.61 6.84
CA GLY A 141 23.06 3.85 7.62
C GLY A 141 22.46 2.66 8.37
N ARG A 142 23.10 2.25 9.47
CA ARG A 142 22.56 1.21 10.36
C ARG A 142 21.48 1.84 11.25
N VAL A 143 20.21 1.62 10.90
CA VAL A 143 19.05 2.05 11.71
C VAL A 143 18.11 0.89 11.98
N HIS A 144 17.39 0.95 13.10
CA HIS A 144 16.36 -0.02 13.42
C HIS A 144 15.25 -0.01 12.37
N GLY A 145 14.64 -1.15 12.07
CA GLY A 145 13.63 -1.27 11.01
C GLY A 145 14.17 -1.43 9.58
N LYS A 146 15.36 -0.90 9.25
CA LYS A 146 15.93 -0.94 7.88
C LYS A 146 15.88 -2.32 7.22
N ARG A 147 16.33 -3.36 7.93
CA ARG A 147 16.35 -4.74 7.40
C ARG A 147 14.94 -5.27 7.09
N LYS A 148 13.95 -4.97 7.95
CA LYS A 148 12.56 -5.40 7.74
C LYS A 148 11.91 -4.58 6.61
N ALA A 149 12.17 -3.28 6.54
CA ALA A 149 11.74 -2.42 5.43
C ALA A 149 12.28 -2.92 4.08
N ALA A 150 13.59 -3.18 4.00
CA ALA A 150 14.21 -3.75 2.79
C ALA A 150 13.63 -5.13 2.41
N ARG A 151 13.26 -5.95 3.39
CA ARG A 151 12.58 -7.24 3.15
C ARG A 151 11.15 -7.03 2.63
N ALA A 152 10.40 -6.10 3.20
CA ALA A 152 9.03 -5.81 2.78
C ALA A 152 8.97 -5.29 1.34
N LEU A 153 9.90 -4.40 0.95
CA LEU A 153 9.94 -3.81 -0.40
C LEU A 153 10.09 -4.81 -1.54
N ARG A 154 10.53 -6.04 -1.26
CA ARG A 154 10.57 -7.12 -2.25
C ARG A 154 9.18 -7.55 -2.73
N TYR A 155 8.13 -7.15 -2.01
CA TYR A 155 6.76 -7.60 -2.21
C TYR A 155 5.76 -6.45 -2.39
N VAL A 156 6.23 -5.21 -2.51
CA VAL A 156 5.38 -4.03 -2.70
C VAL A 156 5.35 -3.67 -4.19
N ALA A 157 4.19 -3.28 -4.70
CA ALA A 157 4.05 -2.71 -6.04
C ALA A 157 3.38 -1.32 -5.98
N ASN A 158 3.65 -0.50 -7.00
CA ASN A 158 2.96 0.79 -7.16
C ASN A 158 1.53 0.58 -7.68
N GLY A 159 0.64 1.52 -7.37
CA GLY A 159 -0.61 1.68 -8.12
C GLY A 159 -1.75 0.74 -7.73
N SER A 160 -1.72 0.09 -6.57
CA SER A 160 -2.96 -0.49 -6.02
C SER A 160 -3.99 0.64 -5.82
N ALA A 161 -5.24 0.43 -6.19
CA ALA A 161 -6.31 1.43 -6.13
C ALA A 161 -7.35 1.15 -5.04
N SER A 162 -7.22 0.04 -4.31
CA SER A 162 -8.00 -0.20 -3.09
C SER A 162 -7.28 -1.11 -2.08
N PRO A 163 -7.69 -1.09 -0.79
CA PRO A 163 -7.20 -2.06 0.20
C PRO A 163 -7.48 -3.51 -0.20
N ARG A 164 -8.57 -3.75 -0.94
CA ARG A 164 -8.99 -5.08 -1.37
C ARG A 164 -8.11 -5.63 -2.49
N GLU A 165 -7.73 -4.80 -3.46
CA GLU A 165 -6.70 -5.14 -4.45
C GLU A 165 -5.35 -5.42 -3.80
N THR A 166 -4.94 -4.60 -2.83
CA THR A 166 -3.71 -4.84 -2.04
C THR A 166 -3.77 -6.22 -1.38
N THR A 167 -4.88 -6.54 -0.71
CA THR A 167 -5.05 -7.82 -0.04
C THR A 167 -5.05 -8.99 -1.03
N LEU A 168 -5.77 -8.88 -2.15
CA LEU A 168 -5.79 -9.89 -3.21
C LEU A 168 -4.38 -10.11 -3.77
N THR A 169 -3.66 -9.03 -4.08
CA THR A 169 -2.28 -9.08 -4.58
C THR A 169 -1.36 -9.79 -3.60
N MET A 170 -1.42 -9.42 -2.32
CA MET A 170 -0.60 -10.05 -1.28
C MET A 170 -0.90 -11.54 -1.13
N LEU A 171 -2.19 -11.93 -1.13
CA LEU A 171 -2.56 -13.33 -1.01
C LEU A 171 -2.13 -14.17 -2.22
N LEU A 172 -2.22 -13.63 -3.44
CA LEU A 172 -1.76 -14.34 -4.63
C LEU A 172 -0.23 -14.40 -4.72
N CYS A 173 0.46 -13.30 -4.41
CA CYS A 173 1.85 -13.11 -4.82
C CYS A 173 2.89 -13.31 -3.71
N LEU A 174 2.53 -13.19 -2.43
CA LEU A 174 3.48 -13.47 -1.35
C LEU A 174 3.93 -14.93 -1.40
N PRO A 175 5.17 -15.27 -1.00
CA PRO A 175 5.63 -16.65 -0.96
C PRO A 175 4.84 -17.49 0.06
N TYR A 176 4.85 -18.82 -0.10
CA TYR A 176 4.16 -19.75 0.82
C TYR A 176 4.54 -19.55 2.29
N ALA A 177 5.81 -19.27 2.57
CA ALA A 177 6.32 -19.00 3.92
C ALA A 177 5.75 -17.71 4.55
N LEU A 178 5.12 -16.85 3.75
CA LEU A 178 4.39 -15.66 4.18
C LEU A 178 2.88 -15.80 3.97
N GLY A 179 2.39 -16.98 3.58
CA GLY A 179 0.97 -17.28 3.44
C GLY A 179 0.35 -16.94 2.09
N GLY A 180 1.12 -16.51 1.10
CA GLY A 180 0.59 -16.29 -0.26
C GLY A 180 0.89 -17.45 -1.22
N TYR A 181 0.31 -17.44 -2.42
CA TYR A 181 0.46 -18.52 -3.42
C TYR A 181 1.76 -18.45 -4.25
N GLY A 182 2.60 -17.44 -4.01
CA GLY A 182 3.89 -17.26 -4.68
C GLY A 182 3.80 -16.94 -6.16
N ILE A 183 2.64 -16.49 -6.64
CA ILE A 183 2.44 -16.07 -8.03
C ILE A 183 3.30 -14.83 -8.33
N GLU A 184 3.78 -14.69 -9.56
CA GLU A 184 4.57 -13.54 -9.97
C GLU A 184 3.78 -12.23 -9.78
N MET A 185 4.46 -11.13 -9.42
CA MET A 185 3.79 -9.85 -9.17
C MET A 185 3.19 -9.26 -10.46
N PRO A 186 1.89 -8.88 -10.50
CA PRO A 186 1.28 -8.24 -11.65
C PRO A 186 1.64 -6.75 -11.76
N LEU A 187 1.31 -6.13 -12.89
CA LEU A 187 1.18 -4.69 -13.03
C LEU A 187 -0.19 -4.27 -12.48
N LEU A 188 -0.22 -3.42 -11.46
CA LEU A 188 -1.47 -2.96 -10.86
C LEU A 188 -2.07 -1.75 -11.59
N ASN A 189 -3.40 -1.73 -11.67
CA ASN A 189 -4.21 -0.66 -12.27
C ASN A 189 -3.63 -0.19 -13.62
N ARG A 190 -3.30 -1.15 -14.48
CA ARG A 190 -2.64 -0.88 -15.75
C ARG A 190 -3.65 -0.36 -16.76
N ARG A 191 -3.44 0.87 -17.25
CA ARG A 191 -4.16 1.40 -18.41
C ARG A 191 -3.79 0.62 -19.68
N ILE A 192 -4.82 0.10 -20.34
CA ILE A 192 -4.77 -0.57 -21.64
C ILE A 192 -5.52 0.28 -22.66
N ASP A 193 -4.79 0.86 -23.59
CA ASP A 193 -5.40 1.60 -24.70
C ASP A 193 -6.07 0.63 -25.67
N LEU A 194 -7.35 0.87 -25.95
CA LEU A 194 -8.17 -0.06 -26.72
C LEU A 194 -7.88 0.02 -28.22
N THR A 195 -7.90 -1.12 -28.89
CA THR A 195 -7.90 -1.19 -30.36
C THR A 195 -9.19 -0.64 -30.95
N ARG A 196 -9.21 -0.29 -32.24
CA ARG A 196 -10.43 0.20 -32.91
C ARG A 196 -11.63 -0.73 -32.72
N ARG A 197 -11.42 -2.05 -32.75
CA ARG A 197 -12.48 -3.06 -32.50
C ARG A 197 -12.99 -2.98 -31.07
N ALA A 198 -12.10 -3.00 -30.09
CA ALA A 198 -12.45 -2.94 -28.67
C ALA A 198 -13.13 -1.61 -28.26
N ARG A 199 -12.76 -0.48 -28.90
CA ARG A 199 -13.43 0.81 -28.72
C ARG A 199 -14.89 0.79 -29.17
N ARG A 200 -15.19 0.11 -30.28
CA ARG A 200 -16.58 -0.06 -30.76
C ARG A 200 -17.42 -0.92 -29.82
N ILE A 201 -16.80 -1.90 -29.15
CA ILE A 201 -17.47 -2.78 -28.20
C ILE A 201 -17.78 -2.04 -26.90
N SER A 202 -16.79 -1.37 -26.29
CA SER A 202 -16.97 -0.75 -24.96
C SER A 202 -17.42 0.71 -24.98
N GLY A 203 -17.30 1.40 -26.12
CA GLY A 203 -17.51 2.85 -26.22
C GLY A 203 -16.42 3.70 -25.54
N ARG A 204 -15.30 3.10 -25.10
CA ARG A 204 -14.22 3.77 -24.37
C ARG A 204 -12.93 3.76 -25.18
N ASN A 205 -12.03 4.71 -24.88
CA ASN A 205 -10.70 4.77 -25.50
C ASN A 205 -9.68 3.85 -24.82
N TYR A 206 -9.85 3.61 -23.51
CA TYR A 206 -8.98 2.76 -22.70
C TYR A 206 -9.80 2.05 -21.62
N LEU A 207 -9.23 0.98 -21.06
CA LEU A 207 -9.68 0.32 -19.85
C LEU A 207 -8.50 0.23 -18.86
N VAL A 208 -8.79 -0.04 -17.60
CA VAL A 208 -7.78 -0.15 -16.52
C VAL A 208 -7.92 -1.52 -15.88
N CYS A 209 -6.91 -2.36 -16.01
CA CYS A 209 -6.86 -3.71 -15.46
C CYS A 209 -6.30 -3.71 -14.04
N ASP A 210 -6.96 -4.37 -13.09
CA ASP A 210 -6.61 -4.27 -11.66
C ASP A 210 -5.28 -4.97 -11.38
N LEU A 211 -5.16 -6.26 -11.73
CA LEU A 211 -3.96 -7.09 -11.58
C LEU A 211 -3.64 -7.70 -12.96
N PHE A 212 -2.79 -7.03 -13.73
CA PHE A 212 -2.49 -7.44 -15.11
C PHE A 212 -1.13 -8.15 -15.23
N TRP A 213 -1.15 -9.36 -15.78
CA TRP A 213 0.03 -10.10 -16.23
C TRP A 213 0.15 -10.02 -17.76
N PRO A 214 1.03 -9.16 -18.31
CA PRO A 214 1.14 -8.94 -19.75
C PRO A 214 1.49 -10.20 -20.54
N ASP A 215 2.45 -10.99 -20.04
CA ASP A 215 2.96 -12.17 -20.75
C ASP A 215 1.90 -13.26 -20.93
N ALA A 216 0.94 -13.33 -20.00
CA ALA A 216 -0.18 -14.27 -20.08
C ALA A 216 -1.48 -13.63 -20.60
N MET A 217 -1.45 -12.34 -20.92
CA MET A 217 -2.63 -11.55 -21.30
C MET A 217 -3.80 -11.79 -20.33
N LEU A 218 -3.52 -11.73 -19.02
CA LEU A 218 -4.47 -12.04 -17.96
C LEU A 218 -4.68 -10.82 -17.07
N ASP A 219 -5.94 -10.46 -16.87
CA ASP A 219 -6.39 -9.52 -15.85
C ASP A 219 -7.18 -10.24 -14.76
N VAL A 220 -6.91 -9.92 -13.51
CA VAL A 220 -7.69 -10.38 -12.36
C VAL A 220 -8.34 -9.18 -11.70
N GLU A 221 -9.66 -9.05 -11.83
CA GLU A 221 -10.43 -7.89 -11.35
C GLU A 221 -11.07 -8.18 -9.99
N TYR A 222 -11.02 -7.24 -9.06
CA TYR A 222 -11.75 -7.35 -7.79
C TYR A 222 -13.14 -6.73 -7.90
N ASP A 223 -14.18 -7.54 -7.70
CA ASP A 223 -15.56 -7.07 -7.66
C ASP A 223 -16.05 -6.90 -6.20
N GLY A 224 -16.21 -5.63 -5.82
CA GLY A 224 -16.73 -5.23 -4.51
C GLY A 224 -18.25 -5.36 -4.35
N GLY A 225 -19.00 -5.71 -5.40
CA GLY A 225 -20.44 -6.00 -5.34
C GLY A 225 -21.36 -4.77 -5.27
N LYS A 226 -20.95 -3.61 -5.81
CA LYS A 226 -21.80 -2.40 -5.83
C LYS A 226 -22.87 -2.48 -6.93
N HIS A 227 -24.09 -2.81 -6.51
CA HIS A 227 -25.40 -2.68 -7.20
C HIS A 227 -25.55 -3.35 -8.58
N ALA A 228 -26.33 -4.45 -8.59
CA ALA A 228 -26.86 -5.12 -9.79
C ALA A 228 -27.99 -4.30 -10.46
N ASP A 229 -27.67 -3.07 -10.87
CA ASP A 229 -28.49 -2.37 -11.86
C ASP A 229 -28.19 -2.99 -13.25
N PRO A 230 -29.20 -3.39 -14.04
CA PRO A 230 -29.01 -3.88 -15.41
C PRO A 230 -28.05 -3.04 -16.27
N GLY A 231 -28.01 -1.71 -16.04
CA GLY A 231 -27.08 -0.81 -16.73
C GLY A 231 -25.60 -1.06 -16.42
N GLN A 232 -25.26 -1.53 -15.21
CA GLN A 232 -23.88 -1.87 -14.84
C GLN A 232 -23.48 -3.25 -15.39
N MET A 233 -24.38 -4.23 -15.33
CA MET A 233 -24.14 -5.57 -15.88
C MET A 233 -23.78 -5.53 -17.37
N SER A 234 -24.49 -4.71 -18.14
CA SER A 234 -24.18 -4.49 -19.56
C SER A 234 -22.79 -3.88 -19.77
N LYS A 235 -22.43 -2.86 -18.98
CA LYS A 235 -21.11 -2.22 -19.05
C LYS A 235 -19.99 -3.19 -18.70
N ASP A 236 -20.16 -4.02 -17.69
CA ASP A 236 -19.15 -5.01 -17.29
C ASP A 236 -18.99 -6.12 -18.33
N SER A 237 -20.09 -6.53 -18.99
CA SER A 237 -20.03 -7.44 -20.13
C SER A 237 -19.26 -6.81 -21.30
N MET A 238 -19.63 -5.59 -21.71
CA MET A 238 -18.96 -4.87 -22.80
C MET A 238 -17.48 -4.62 -22.51
N ARG A 239 -17.14 -4.37 -21.23
CA ARG A 239 -15.75 -4.24 -20.75
C ARG A 239 -14.98 -5.55 -20.98
N ARG A 240 -15.51 -6.68 -20.50
CA ARG A 240 -14.89 -8.00 -20.67
C ARG A 240 -14.76 -8.40 -22.13
N ASP A 241 -15.80 -8.16 -22.94
CA ASP A 241 -15.79 -8.47 -24.38
C ASP A 241 -14.74 -7.64 -25.14
N ALA A 242 -14.56 -6.38 -24.76
CA ALA A 242 -13.53 -5.52 -25.33
C ALA A 242 -12.12 -6.03 -25.02
N LEU A 243 -11.84 -6.39 -23.77
CA LEU A 243 -10.56 -6.99 -23.36
C LEU A 243 -10.31 -8.33 -24.04
N LEU A 244 -11.32 -9.20 -24.09
CA LEU A 244 -11.25 -10.50 -24.75
C LEU A 244 -10.98 -10.35 -26.26
N SER A 245 -11.55 -9.34 -26.91
CA SER A 245 -11.28 -9.07 -28.34
C SER A 245 -9.82 -8.67 -28.62
N MET A 246 -9.08 -8.28 -27.59
CA MET A 246 -7.65 -7.99 -27.61
C MET A 246 -6.79 -9.17 -27.13
N GLY A 247 -7.42 -10.32 -26.85
CA GLY A 247 -6.75 -11.51 -26.31
C GLY A 247 -6.54 -11.46 -24.79
N ILE A 248 -7.06 -10.44 -24.09
CA ILE A 248 -6.93 -10.32 -22.64
C ILE A 248 -8.06 -11.09 -21.98
N ALA A 249 -7.71 -12.14 -21.24
CA ALA A 249 -8.67 -12.87 -20.43
C ALA A 249 -8.87 -12.17 -19.08
N VAL A 250 -10.11 -12.17 -18.59
CA VAL A 250 -10.48 -11.55 -17.32
C VAL A 250 -10.98 -12.62 -16.35
N VAL A 251 -10.44 -12.63 -15.14
CA VAL A 251 -10.92 -13.44 -14.01
C VAL A 251 -11.43 -12.49 -12.93
N THR A 252 -12.72 -12.52 -12.65
CA THR A 252 -13.32 -11.69 -11.60
C THR A 252 -13.27 -12.41 -10.25
N VAL A 253 -12.81 -11.71 -9.22
CA VAL A 253 -12.74 -12.19 -7.84
C VAL A 253 -13.70 -11.36 -7.00
N THR A 254 -14.78 -12.00 -6.55
CA THR A 254 -15.75 -11.36 -5.68
C THR A 254 -15.23 -11.21 -4.24
N LYS A 255 -15.85 -10.31 -3.47
CA LYS A 255 -15.64 -10.22 -2.02
C LYS A 255 -15.73 -11.58 -1.32
N TRP A 256 -16.74 -12.40 -1.64
CA TRP A 256 -16.93 -13.71 -1.01
C TRP A 256 -15.80 -14.69 -1.31
N GLN A 257 -15.33 -14.74 -2.56
CA GLN A 257 -14.19 -15.58 -2.94
C GLN A 257 -12.90 -15.10 -2.30
N LEU A 258 -12.71 -13.78 -2.14
CA LEU A 258 -11.55 -13.24 -1.45
C LEU A 258 -11.58 -13.57 0.06
N ASP A 259 -12.75 -13.43 0.70
CA ASP A 259 -12.96 -13.65 2.14
C ASP A 259 -13.04 -15.14 2.53
N ASP A 260 -13.31 -16.04 1.58
CA ASP A 260 -13.26 -17.49 1.75
C ASP A 260 -11.92 -18.10 1.30
N GLY A 261 -11.32 -18.95 2.16
CA GLY A 261 -10.03 -19.57 1.86
C GLY A 261 -10.09 -20.55 0.68
N GLY A 262 -11.18 -21.34 0.60
CA GLY A 262 -11.38 -22.31 -0.47
C GLY A 262 -11.65 -21.65 -1.82
N GLY A 263 -12.51 -20.62 -1.83
CA GLY A 263 -12.80 -19.78 -2.98
C GLY A 263 -11.54 -19.15 -3.56
N LEU A 264 -10.71 -18.52 -2.72
CA LEU A 264 -9.45 -17.94 -3.17
C LEU A 264 -8.44 -18.99 -3.65
N ASN A 265 -8.39 -20.17 -3.02
CA ASN A 265 -7.54 -21.26 -3.49
C ASN A 265 -7.90 -21.67 -4.93
N GLY A 266 -9.19 -21.82 -5.25
CA GLY A 266 -9.65 -22.08 -6.61
C GLY A 266 -9.19 -21.00 -7.60
N ILE A 267 -9.31 -19.72 -7.24
CA ILE A 267 -8.82 -18.60 -8.05
C ILE A 267 -7.30 -18.69 -8.25
N ALA A 268 -6.54 -18.96 -7.19
CA ALA A 268 -5.09 -19.08 -7.28
C ALA A 268 -4.65 -20.19 -8.25
N HIS A 269 -5.34 -21.34 -8.26
CA HIS A 269 -5.09 -22.41 -9.25
C HIS A 269 -5.40 -21.97 -10.68
N VAL A 270 -6.51 -21.26 -10.91
CA VAL A 270 -6.86 -20.72 -12.24
C VAL A 270 -5.80 -19.74 -12.73
N VAL A 271 -5.38 -18.81 -11.88
CA VAL A 271 -4.35 -17.81 -12.20
C VAL A 271 -3.01 -18.50 -12.47
N ALA A 272 -2.57 -19.40 -11.57
CA ALA A 272 -1.31 -20.12 -11.72
C ALA A 272 -1.27 -20.96 -13.00
N HIS A 273 -2.35 -21.67 -13.34
CA HIS A 273 -2.46 -22.44 -14.57
C HIS A 273 -2.27 -21.56 -15.82
N ARG A 274 -2.93 -20.40 -15.86
CA ARG A 274 -2.78 -19.45 -16.99
C ARG A 274 -1.38 -18.86 -17.09
N LEU A 275 -0.69 -18.68 -15.97
CA LEU A 275 0.70 -18.23 -15.91
C LEU A 275 1.72 -19.35 -16.18
N GLY A 276 1.28 -20.59 -16.41
CA GLY A 276 2.17 -21.74 -16.56
C GLY A 276 2.89 -22.13 -15.26
N LYS A 277 2.41 -21.63 -14.11
CA LYS A 277 2.98 -21.88 -12.80
C LYS A 277 2.34 -23.10 -12.14
N GLN A 278 3.17 -24.00 -11.63
CA GLN A 278 2.72 -25.08 -10.75
C GLN A 278 2.74 -24.63 -9.28
N LEU A 279 1.60 -24.73 -8.61
CA LEU A 279 1.54 -24.50 -7.16
C LEU A 279 2.09 -25.72 -6.40
N ARG A 280 3.01 -25.49 -5.47
CA ARG A 280 3.80 -26.54 -4.78
C ARG A 280 3.81 -26.41 -3.26
N TYR A 281 2.83 -25.73 -2.70
CA TYR A 281 2.69 -25.62 -1.26
C TYR A 281 2.39 -26.98 -0.62
N LYS A 282 2.67 -27.11 0.68
CA LYS A 282 2.44 -28.34 1.45
C LYS A 282 1.46 -28.06 2.58
N ASP A 283 0.40 -28.86 2.63
CA ASP A 283 -0.56 -28.82 3.73
C ASP A 283 -0.20 -29.82 4.84
N PRO A 284 -0.57 -29.52 6.10
CA PRO A 284 -1.37 -28.38 6.55
C PRO A 284 -0.58 -27.09 6.84
N GLU A 285 0.75 -27.10 6.64
CA GLU A 285 1.62 -25.96 6.98
C GLU A 285 1.23 -24.68 6.22
N PHE A 286 1.04 -24.78 4.91
CA PHE A 286 0.62 -23.65 4.09
C PHE A 286 -0.73 -23.10 4.53
N THR A 287 -1.74 -23.96 4.69
CA THR A 287 -3.07 -23.55 5.16
C THR A 287 -2.99 -22.75 6.45
N ARG A 288 -2.16 -23.16 7.43
CA ARG A 288 -1.98 -22.41 8.68
C ARG A 288 -1.41 -21.00 8.44
N VAL A 289 -0.30 -20.88 7.70
CA VAL A 289 0.33 -19.58 7.45
C VAL A 289 -0.55 -18.68 6.56
N ASN A 290 -1.30 -19.27 5.62
CA ASN A 290 -2.29 -18.55 4.82
C ASN A 290 -3.42 -18.00 5.70
N LEU A 291 -3.94 -18.80 6.63
CA LEU A 291 -4.94 -18.33 7.60
C LEU A 291 -4.42 -17.21 8.49
N ASP A 292 -3.15 -17.29 8.94
CA ASP A 292 -2.51 -16.22 9.72
C ASP A 292 -2.40 -14.93 8.91
N LEU A 293 -1.93 -15.01 7.65
CA LEU A 293 -1.89 -13.85 6.74
C LEU A 293 -3.27 -13.26 6.51
N ARG A 294 -4.29 -14.11 6.29
CA ARG A 294 -5.67 -13.67 6.06
C ARG A 294 -6.26 -13.00 7.30
N SER A 295 -6.05 -13.59 8.48
CA SER A 295 -6.47 -13.00 9.75
C SER A 295 -5.82 -11.64 9.95
N GLU A 296 -4.53 -11.54 9.65
CA GLU A 296 -3.79 -10.29 9.71
C GLU A 296 -4.38 -9.29 8.72
N LEU A 297 -4.51 -9.57 7.42
CA LEU A 297 -4.92 -8.57 6.41
C LEU A 297 -6.42 -8.22 6.45
N LEU A 298 -7.28 -9.24 6.47
CA LEU A 298 -8.73 -9.06 6.35
C LEU A 298 -9.39 -8.72 7.68
N GLY A 299 -8.69 -8.90 8.80
CA GLY A 299 -9.08 -8.46 10.14
C GLY A 299 -10.58 -8.51 10.38
N ARG A 300 -11.11 -9.70 10.73
CA ARG A 300 -12.36 -9.74 11.50
C ARG A 300 -12.07 -8.98 12.81
N ARG A 301 -12.40 -7.70 12.85
CA ARG A 301 -12.68 -7.01 14.12
C ARG A 301 -13.96 -7.59 14.70
#